data_AF-A0A9Q9B813-F1
#
_entry.id   AF-A0A9Q9B813-F1
#
_cell.length_a   1.000
_cell.length_b   1.000
_cell.length_c   1.000
_cell.angle_alpha   90.00
_cell.angle_beta   90.00
_cell.angle_gamma   90.00
#
_symmetry.space_group_name_H-M   'P 1'
#
loop_
_entity.id
_entity.type
_entity.pdbx_description
1 polymer ?
#
loop_
_entity_poly.entity_id
_entity_poly.type
_entity_poly.pdbx_seq_one_letter_code
_entity_poly.pdbx_strand_id
1 'polypeptide(L)'
;MKYYGLIMPSVFPTGVFIQDIKQTASSDESEGINTMTVTLTNQQKAHFNVKNGKQGSSAEATAQMEQHAKDYIAAELADQKAALEQAIETGKTDINNSAEQANTDLQQKVTQAEAELSALIQNKEQDFQGKVDEGKNYIDGQLSAASQGLQESINAKVTEAMATAESKLLSKVNTKFIEHYQKGYLQLPGMPSPLEDVSMHYEGYSWHEVNYDGNFFRSKGRNAKVFSSKKLTKEQIKNGDYIFQEDEQGDAIRNITGTFGTQGNDISNNADGAFYPKRRGHVDSGYSEATYWLNEVGLDFSKIEGLPTAEENRSRNLTFAFWVLIKNE
;
A
#
# COMPACT_ATOMS: atom_id res chain seq x y z
N MET A 1 75.94 59.70 -157.46
CA MET A 1 75.59 58.35 -156.98
C MET A 1 74.18 58.44 -156.42
N LYS A 2 73.19 57.92 -157.15
CA LYS A 2 72.46 56.65 -156.91
C LYS A 2 71.49 56.71 -155.70
N TYR A 3 70.20 56.60 -156.07
CA TYR A 3 68.93 56.30 -155.35
C TYR A 3 69.05 55.42 -154.09
N TYR A 4 68.11 55.41 -153.12
CA TYR A 4 66.67 55.03 -153.13
C TYR A 4 65.89 55.91 -152.09
N GLY A 5 64.63 56.31 -152.20
CA GLY A 5 63.47 55.78 -152.91
C GLY A 5 62.49 55.13 -151.92
N LEU A 6 61.49 55.87 -151.41
CA LEU A 6 60.17 55.33 -151.03
C LEU A 6 59.13 56.48 -151.02
N ILE A 7 58.22 56.37 -151.98
CA ILE A 7 57.02 57.18 -152.19
C ILE A 7 55.96 56.71 -151.20
N MET A 8 55.25 57.62 -150.53
CA MET A 8 53.95 57.34 -149.90
C MET A 8 52.87 58.29 -150.44
N PRO A 9 51.65 57.80 -150.70
CA PRO A 9 50.68 58.44 -151.58
C PRO A 9 49.73 59.41 -150.86
N SER A 10 49.04 60.23 -151.65
CA SER A 10 48.02 61.19 -151.22
C SER A 10 46.80 60.48 -150.62
N VAL A 11 46.60 60.65 -149.31
CA VAL A 11 45.29 60.50 -148.67
C VAL A 11 45.21 61.50 -147.53
N PHE A 12 44.55 62.64 -147.77
CA PHE A 12 43.98 63.46 -146.70
C PHE A 12 42.56 62.96 -146.42
N PRO A 13 42.15 63.03 -145.15
CA PRO A 13 40.93 63.75 -144.84
C PRO A 13 41.26 64.83 -143.80
N THR A 14 41.27 66.12 -144.13
CA THR A 14 40.10 67.03 -144.03
C THR A 14 39.35 67.02 -142.68
N GLY A 15 39.99 66.60 -141.59
CA GLY A 15 39.51 66.77 -140.22
C GLY A 15 40.32 67.82 -139.44
N VAL A 16 39.64 68.61 -138.62
CA VAL A 16 40.27 69.48 -137.61
C VAL A 16 40.47 68.63 -136.35
N PHE A 17 41.71 68.43 -135.93
CA PHE A 17 42.05 67.63 -134.76
C PHE A 17 42.67 68.51 -133.68
N ILE A 18 42.78 67.99 -132.46
CA ILE A 18 43.46 68.69 -131.38
C ILE A 18 44.97 68.68 -131.66
N GLN A 19 45.55 69.86 -131.74
CA GLN A 19 46.98 70.05 -131.90
C GLN A 19 47.68 70.14 -130.54
N ASP A 20 47.09 70.87 -129.59
CA ASP A 20 47.63 71.07 -128.26
C ASP A 20 46.51 71.27 -127.23
N ILE A 21 46.71 70.79 -126.01
CA ILE A 21 45.87 71.13 -124.86
C ILE A 21 46.77 71.69 -123.79
N LYS A 22 46.55 72.96 -123.45
CA LYS A 22 47.32 73.65 -122.43
C LYS A 22 46.40 74.36 -121.45
N GLN A 23 46.72 74.23 -120.18
CA GLN A 23 46.15 75.12 -119.17
C GLN A 23 46.69 76.53 -119.39
N THR A 24 45.81 77.46 -119.71
CA THR A 24 46.18 78.85 -120.02
C THR A 24 45.86 79.80 -118.89
N ALA A 25 45.01 79.40 -117.94
CA ALA A 25 44.80 80.09 -116.69
C ALA A 25 44.71 79.07 -115.56
N SER A 26 45.49 79.29 -114.51
CA SER A 26 45.47 78.49 -113.29
C SER A 26 44.95 79.32 -112.13
N SER A 27 44.17 78.68 -111.27
CA SER A 27 43.71 79.25 -110.00
C SER A 27 43.94 78.23 -108.91
N ASP A 28 44.58 78.65 -107.82
CA ASP A 28 44.78 77.86 -106.61
C ASP A 28 43.74 78.21 -105.52
N GLU A 29 42.87 79.19 -105.79
CA GLU A 29 41.78 79.57 -104.88
C GLU A 29 40.70 78.47 -104.79
N SER A 30 40.08 78.38 -103.62
CA SER A 30 38.87 77.58 -103.37
C SER A 30 37.78 77.93 -104.38
N GLU A 31 37.19 76.92 -105.02
CA GLU A 31 36.22 77.11 -106.12
C GLU A 31 36.73 77.90 -107.34
N GLY A 32 38.04 78.18 -107.39
CA GLY A 32 38.70 78.86 -108.51
C GLY A 32 38.60 78.10 -109.83
N ILE A 33 38.64 78.82 -110.94
CA ILE A 33 38.45 78.25 -112.28
C ILE A 33 39.79 78.11 -113.00
N ASN A 34 40.13 76.88 -113.37
CA ASN A 34 41.25 76.56 -114.25
C ASN A 34 40.73 76.46 -115.68
N THR A 35 41.28 77.26 -116.61
CA THR A 35 40.86 77.27 -118.02
C THR A 35 41.82 76.43 -118.85
N MET A 36 41.29 75.38 -119.47
CA MET A 36 42.01 74.56 -120.44
C MET A 36 41.72 75.10 -121.85
N THR A 37 42.77 75.50 -122.56
CA THR A 37 42.69 75.89 -123.96
C THR A 37 43.14 74.73 -124.83
N VAL A 38 42.23 74.29 -125.68
CA VAL A 38 42.47 73.30 -126.73
C VAL A 38 42.72 74.06 -128.02
N THR A 39 43.95 74.00 -128.55
CA THR A 39 44.27 74.52 -129.88
C THR A 39 44.10 73.39 -130.89
N LEU A 40 43.34 73.64 -131.94
CA LEU A 40 43.09 72.70 -133.02
C LEU A 40 44.08 72.91 -134.17
N THR A 41 44.26 71.91 -135.03
CA THR A 41 45.19 71.94 -136.18
C THR A 41 44.87 73.02 -137.23
N ASN A 42 43.66 73.60 -137.19
CA ASN A 42 43.27 74.76 -137.99
C ASN A 42 43.51 76.12 -137.27
N GLN A 43 44.24 76.12 -136.16
CA GLN A 43 44.53 77.28 -135.29
C GLN A 43 43.32 77.86 -134.53
N GLN A 44 42.13 77.25 -134.61
CA GLN A 44 41.02 77.62 -133.73
C GLN A 44 41.26 77.13 -132.31
N LYS A 45 40.76 77.89 -131.33
CA LYS A 45 40.91 77.57 -129.91
C LYS A 45 39.54 77.36 -129.29
N ALA A 46 39.40 76.29 -128.51
CA ALA A 46 38.26 76.03 -127.66
C ALA A 46 38.70 76.08 -126.19
N HIS A 47 37.84 76.61 -125.33
CA HIS A 47 38.11 76.74 -123.90
C HIS A 47 37.09 75.92 -123.11
N PHE A 48 37.55 75.15 -122.12
CA PHE A 48 36.67 74.60 -121.10
C PHE A 48 37.25 74.81 -119.71
N ASN A 49 36.36 75.01 -118.75
CA ASN A 49 36.68 75.45 -117.41
C ASN A 49 36.52 74.29 -116.42
N VAL A 50 37.56 74.03 -115.63
CA VAL A 50 37.56 73.07 -114.52
C VAL A 50 37.55 73.87 -113.22
N LYS A 51 36.49 73.71 -112.41
CA LYS A 51 36.39 74.34 -111.08
C LYS A 51 37.14 73.52 -110.04
N ASN A 52 37.93 74.18 -109.20
CA ASN A 52 38.44 73.59 -107.97
C ASN A 52 37.27 73.25 -107.03
N GLY A 53 37.48 72.25 -106.15
CA GLY A 53 36.54 72.01 -105.05
C GLY A 53 36.51 73.18 -104.07
N LYS A 54 35.42 73.31 -103.30
CA LYS A 54 35.38 74.21 -102.14
C LYS A 54 36.41 73.73 -101.11
N GLN A 55 37.39 74.55 -100.80
CA GLN A 55 38.30 74.33 -99.70
C GLN A 55 37.47 74.39 -98.40
N GLY A 56 37.36 73.26 -97.70
CA GLY A 56 36.68 73.22 -96.41
C GLY A 56 37.32 74.21 -95.43
N SER A 57 36.50 74.96 -94.69
CA SER A 57 37.03 75.84 -93.65
C SER A 57 37.50 75.00 -92.46
N SER A 58 38.66 75.34 -91.88
CA SER A 58 39.08 74.73 -90.61
C SER A 58 38.02 74.90 -89.52
N ALA A 59 37.24 75.98 -89.54
CA ALA A 59 36.14 76.22 -88.62
C ALA A 59 34.95 75.24 -88.82
N GLU A 60 34.62 74.87 -90.06
CA GLU A 60 33.56 73.90 -90.36
C GLU A 60 33.97 72.49 -89.89
N ALA A 61 35.24 72.11 -90.09
CA ALA A 61 35.77 70.85 -89.59
C ALA A 61 35.80 70.80 -88.05
N THR A 62 36.22 71.89 -87.38
CA THR A 62 36.19 71.98 -85.91
C THR A 62 34.77 71.86 -85.36
N ALA A 63 33.79 72.55 -85.94
CA ALA A 63 32.40 72.47 -85.50
C ALA A 63 31.80 71.05 -85.65
N GLN A 64 32.11 70.34 -86.75
CA GLN A 64 31.68 68.96 -86.96
C GLN A 64 32.34 68.00 -85.97
N MET A 65 33.64 68.16 -85.71
CA MET A 65 34.35 67.36 -84.72
C MET A 65 33.79 67.58 -83.30
N GLU A 66 33.50 68.83 -82.93
CA GLU A 66 32.86 69.13 -81.65
C GLU A 66 31.48 68.49 -81.54
N GLN A 67 30.69 68.51 -82.61
CA GLN A 67 29.36 67.91 -82.62
C GLN A 67 29.44 66.38 -82.49
N HIS A 68 30.28 65.72 -83.29
CA HIS A 68 30.48 64.27 -83.17
C HIS A 68 31.03 63.86 -81.80
N ALA A 69 31.93 64.66 -81.22
CA ALA A 69 32.43 64.42 -79.87
C ALA A 69 31.30 64.50 -78.83
N LYS A 70 30.44 65.52 -78.92
CA LYS A 70 29.27 65.66 -78.02
C LYS A 70 28.32 64.48 -78.16
N ASP A 71 28.00 64.08 -79.39
CA ASP A 71 27.07 62.98 -79.65
C ASP A 71 27.63 61.64 -79.17
N TYR A 72 28.92 61.40 -79.40
CA TYR A 72 29.61 60.20 -78.91
C TYR A 72 29.64 60.15 -77.38
N ILE A 73 30.03 61.25 -76.72
CA ILE A 73 30.04 61.33 -75.25
C ILE A 73 28.64 61.13 -74.67
N ALA A 74 27.61 61.70 -75.29
CA ALA A 74 26.24 61.56 -74.84
C ALA A 74 25.73 60.11 -74.97
N ALA A 75 26.04 59.44 -76.08
CA ALA A 75 25.69 58.03 -76.30
C ALA A 75 26.40 57.11 -75.30
N GLU A 76 27.72 57.26 -75.16
CA GLU A 76 28.52 56.48 -74.22
C GLU A 76 28.05 56.68 -72.77
N LEU A 77 27.73 57.91 -72.37
CA LEU A 77 27.20 58.20 -71.04
C LEU A 77 25.82 57.55 -70.82
N ALA A 78 24.97 57.51 -71.84
CA ALA A 78 23.67 56.86 -71.77
C ALA A 78 23.81 55.34 -71.60
N ASP A 79 24.70 54.71 -72.36
CA ASP A 79 24.98 53.27 -72.27
C ASP A 79 25.59 52.90 -70.92
N GLN A 80 26.56 53.69 -70.42
CA GLN A 80 27.15 53.49 -69.09
C GLN A 80 26.12 53.66 -67.98
N LYS A 81 25.23 54.65 -68.09
CA LYS A 81 24.14 54.85 -67.13
C LYS A 81 23.19 53.65 -67.12
N ALA A 82 22.78 53.17 -68.29
CA ALA A 82 21.89 52.01 -68.40
C ALA A 82 22.54 50.73 -67.84
N ALA A 83 23.82 50.50 -68.12
CA ALA A 83 24.57 49.37 -67.58
C ALA A 83 24.70 49.45 -66.04
N LEU A 84 24.92 50.65 -65.50
CA LEU A 84 25.00 50.87 -64.06
C LEU A 84 23.64 50.66 -63.38
N GLU A 85 22.55 51.18 -63.95
CA GLU A 85 21.19 50.95 -63.46
C GLU A 85 20.84 49.46 -63.44
N GLN A 86 21.18 48.73 -64.51
CA GLN A 86 20.99 47.29 -64.57
C GLN A 86 21.81 46.54 -63.51
N ALA A 87 23.09 46.90 -63.34
CA ALA A 87 23.96 46.29 -62.33
C ALA A 87 23.44 46.53 -60.90
N ILE A 88 22.90 47.72 -60.60
CA ILE A 88 22.30 48.05 -59.31
C ILE A 88 21.04 47.19 -59.07
N GLU A 89 20.15 47.07 -60.05
CA GLU A 89 18.94 46.25 -59.90
C GLU A 89 19.25 44.75 -59.76
N THR A 90 20.26 44.24 -60.49
CA THR A 90 20.77 42.88 -60.29
C THR A 90 21.34 42.71 -58.88
N GLY A 91 22.21 43.61 -58.43
CA GLY A 91 22.79 43.54 -57.09
C GLY A 91 21.74 43.61 -55.97
N LYS A 92 20.70 44.43 -56.14
CA LYS A 92 19.56 44.51 -55.21
C LYS A 92 18.78 43.20 -55.16
N THR A 93 18.54 42.59 -56.32
CA THR A 93 17.85 41.30 -56.43
C THR A 93 18.65 40.20 -55.74
N ASP A 94 19.97 40.13 -55.97
CA ASP A 94 20.85 39.13 -55.36
C ASP A 94 20.92 39.27 -53.83
N ILE A 95 20.96 40.52 -53.31
CA ILE A 95 20.93 40.79 -51.87
C ILE A 95 19.60 40.34 -51.27
N ASN A 96 18.47 40.65 -51.91
CA ASN A 96 17.15 40.24 -51.43
C ASN A 96 17.03 38.71 -51.38
N ASN A 97 17.42 38.02 -52.45
CA ASN A 97 17.41 36.56 -52.51
C ASN A 97 18.31 35.94 -51.42
N SER A 98 19.49 36.51 -51.20
CA SER A 98 20.41 36.06 -50.16
C SER A 98 19.83 36.27 -48.76
N ALA A 99 19.16 37.40 -48.52
CA ALA A 99 18.50 37.70 -47.24
C ALA A 99 17.31 36.77 -46.98
N GLU A 100 16.50 36.47 -48.01
CA GLU A 100 15.39 35.51 -47.92
C GLU A 100 15.87 34.09 -47.61
N GLN A 101 16.95 33.64 -48.26
CA GLN A 101 17.55 32.35 -47.98
C GLN A 101 18.09 32.29 -46.55
N ALA A 102 18.84 33.32 -46.11
CA ALA A 102 19.36 33.38 -44.75
C ALA A 102 18.24 33.37 -43.69
N ASN A 103 17.13 34.06 -43.95
CA ASN A 103 15.96 34.05 -43.08
C ASN A 103 15.30 32.67 -43.03
N THR A 104 15.19 31.98 -44.16
CA THR A 104 14.65 30.62 -44.24
C THR A 104 15.51 29.63 -43.45
N ASP A 105 16.84 29.69 -43.62
CA ASP A 105 17.78 28.84 -42.91
C ASP A 105 17.74 29.08 -41.39
N LEU A 106 17.59 30.35 -40.97
CA LEU A 106 17.42 30.70 -39.56
C LEU A 106 16.12 30.15 -38.98
N GLN A 107 15.00 30.29 -39.69
CA GLN A 107 13.72 29.73 -39.26
C GLN A 107 13.79 28.21 -39.10
N GLN A 108 14.42 27.50 -40.04
CA GLN A 108 14.61 26.05 -39.95
C GLN A 108 15.44 25.66 -38.72
N LYS A 109 16.55 26.37 -38.47
CA LYS A 109 17.40 26.12 -37.28
C LYS A 109 16.66 26.38 -35.98
N VAL A 110 15.83 27.43 -35.92
CA VAL A 110 15.01 27.73 -34.74
C VAL A 110 14.00 26.61 -34.51
N THR A 111 13.25 26.19 -35.53
CA THR A 111 12.29 25.08 -35.40
C THR A 111 12.96 23.78 -34.99
N GLN A 112 14.15 23.48 -35.52
CA GLN A 112 14.92 22.31 -35.10
C GLN A 112 15.31 22.40 -33.61
N ALA A 113 15.84 23.54 -33.18
CA ALA A 113 16.23 23.75 -31.78
C ALA A 113 15.03 23.65 -30.81
N GLU A 114 13.86 24.16 -31.21
CA GLU A 114 12.62 24.03 -30.43
C GLU A 114 12.18 22.57 -30.28
N ALA A 115 12.30 21.76 -31.34
CA ALA A 115 11.98 20.34 -31.31
C ALA A 115 12.96 19.56 -30.41
N GLU A 116 14.26 19.82 -30.52
CA GLU A 116 15.29 19.20 -29.69
C GLU A 116 15.10 19.55 -28.21
N LEU A 117 14.80 20.81 -27.90
CA LEU A 117 14.52 21.25 -26.53
C LEU A 117 13.27 20.57 -25.97
N SER A 118 12.21 20.47 -26.76
CA SER A 118 10.96 19.81 -26.35
C SER A 118 11.18 18.33 -26.03
N ALA A 119 11.96 17.63 -26.86
CA ALA A 119 12.32 16.24 -26.62
C ALA A 119 13.17 16.08 -25.34
N LEU A 120 14.11 16.99 -25.08
CA LEU A 120 14.92 16.96 -23.86
C LEU A 120 14.06 17.16 -22.60
N ILE A 121 13.10 18.09 -22.64
CA ILE A 121 12.15 18.34 -21.55
C ILE A 121 11.34 17.07 -21.26
N GLN A 122 10.72 16.46 -22.28
CA GLN A 122 9.92 15.23 -22.11
C GLN A 122 10.75 14.08 -21.53
N ASN A 123 11.97 13.89 -22.01
CA ASN A 123 12.86 12.85 -21.48
C ASN A 123 13.21 13.08 -20.01
N LYS A 124 13.40 14.35 -19.60
CA LYS A 124 13.69 14.69 -18.20
C LYS A 124 12.46 14.58 -17.31
N GLU A 125 11.28 14.95 -17.79
CA GLU A 125 10.02 14.71 -17.08
C GLU A 125 9.81 13.22 -16.82
N GLN A 126 10.08 12.36 -17.80
CA GLN A 126 9.98 10.91 -17.65
C GLN A 126 11.00 10.35 -16.64
N ASP A 127 12.27 10.80 -16.69
CA ASP A 127 13.29 10.40 -15.72
C ASP A 127 12.92 10.84 -14.29
N PHE A 128 12.38 12.05 -14.13
CA PHE A 128 11.91 12.50 -12.82
C PHE A 128 10.71 11.70 -12.33
N GLN A 129 9.75 11.40 -13.19
CA GLN A 129 8.61 10.57 -12.81
C GLN A 129 9.07 9.17 -12.37
N GLY A 130 10.01 8.56 -13.10
CA GLY A 130 10.60 7.27 -12.71
C GLY A 130 11.25 7.30 -11.33
N LYS A 131 12.03 8.35 -11.02
CA LYS A 131 12.65 8.51 -9.70
C LYS A 131 11.63 8.73 -8.58
N VAL A 132 10.54 9.44 -8.87
CA VAL A 132 9.43 9.63 -7.93
C VAL A 132 8.75 8.29 -7.62
N ASP A 133 8.48 7.49 -8.66
CA ASP A 133 7.86 6.17 -8.50
C ASP A 133 8.76 5.19 -7.73
N GLU A 134 10.06 5.17 -8.03
CA GLU A 134 11.07 4.42 -7.28
C GLU A 134 11.08 4.82 -5.80
N GLY A 135 11.10 6.12 -5.51
CA GLY A 135 11.06 6.65 -4.15
C GLY A 135 9.78 6.25 -3.41
N LYS A 136 8.62 6.30 -4.08
CA LYS A 136 7.33 5.88 -3.53
C LYS A 136 7.33 4.38 -3.20
N ASN A 137 7.76 3.53 -4.13
CA ASN A 137 7.82 2.09 -3.93
C ASN A 137 8.76 1.70 -2.78
N TYR A 138 9.89 2.40 -2.65
CA TYR A 138 10.81 2.19 -1.53
C TYR A 138 10.13 2.54 -0.19
N ILE A 139 9.46 3.69 -0.10
CA ILE A 139 8.75 4.11 1.12
C ILE A 139 7.63 3.13 1.47
N ASP A 140 6.82 2.72 0.48
CA ASP A 140 5.73 1.77 0.68
C ASP A 140 6.26 0.40 1.18
N GLY A 141 7.39 -0.05 0.64
CA GLY A 141 8.08 -1.26 1.12
C GLY A 141 8.55 -1.14 2.56
N GLN A 142 9.21 -0.04 2.92
CA GLN A 142 9.67 0.22 4.29
C GLN A 142 8.49 0.31 5.28
N LEU A 143 7.39 0.95 4.88
CA LEU A 143 6.19 1.09 5.72
C LEU A 143 5.49 -0.25 5.96
N SER A 144 5.40 -1.09 4.92
CA SER A 144 4.84 -2.43 5.01
C SER A 144 5.65 -3.31 5.97
N ALA A 145 6.98 -3.33 5.82
CA ALA A 145 7.89 -4.07 6.69
C ALA A 145 7.80 -3.60 8.16
N ALA A 146 7.76 -2.28 8.39
CA ALA A 146 7.60 -1.72 9.73
C ALA A 146 6.25 -2.10 10.36
N SER A 147 5.17 -2.08 9.57
CA SER A 147 3.83 -2.47 10.03
C SER A 147 3.76 -3.94 10.41
N GLN A 148 4.38 -4.82 9.62
CA GLN A 148 4.48 -6.25 9.92
C GLN A 148 5.26 -6.51 11.20
N GLY A 149 6.45 -5.90 11.34
CA GLY A 149 7.27 -6.05 12.56
C GLY A 149 6.57 -5.53 13.81
N LEU A 150 5.80 -4.44 13.70
CA LEU A 150 4.98 -3.95 14.81
C LEU A 150 3.86 -4.94 15.17
N GLN A 151 3.16 -5.49 14.18
CA GLN A 151 2.10 -6.48 14.41
C GLN A 151 2.63 -7.73 15.11
N GLU A 152 3.78 -8.25 14.68
CA GLU A 152 4.44 -9.39 15.30
C GLU A 152 4.83 -9.11 16.76
N SER A 153 5.41 -7.93 17.03
CA SER A 153 5.77 -7.51 18.39
C SER A 153 4.55 -7.39 19.30
N ILE A 154 3.45 -6.82 18.80
CA ILE A 154 2.18 -6.71 19.54
C ILE A 154 1.64 -8.11 19.84
N ASN A 155 1.57 -8.99 18.85
CA ASN A 155 1.05 -10.35 19.01
C ASN A 155 1.87 -11.15 20.04
N ALA A 156 3.20 -11.03 20.01
CA ALA A 156 4.08 -11.68 20.99
C ALA A 156 3.80 -11.18 22.41
N LYS A 157 3.74 -9.85 22.61
CA LYS A 157 3.47 -9.25 23.92
C LYS A 157 2.08 -9.57 24.46
N VAL A 158 1.06 -9.57 23.59
CA VAL A 158 -0.30 -9.95 23.99
C VAL A 158 -0.35 -11.41 24.42
N THR A 159 0.31 -12.31 23.69
CA THR A 159 0.37 -13.74 24.01
C THR A 159 1.04 -13.97 25.38
N GLU A 160 2.17 -13.32 25.64
CA GLU A 160 2.88 -13.39 26.92
C GLU A 160 2.03 -12.83 28.08
N ALA A 161 1.38 -11.69 27.86
CA ALA A 161 0.49 -11.07 28.84
C ALA A 161 -0.72 -11.96 29.17
N MET A 162 -1.30 -12.61 28.15
CA MET A 162 -2.42 -13.55 28.32
C MET A 162 -1.98 -14.78 29.12
N ALA A 163 -0.87 -15.43 28.77
CA ALA A 163 -0.35 -16.58 29.50
C ALA A 163 -0.04 -16.22 30.97
N THR A 164 0.52 -15.04 31.21
CA THR A 164 0.76 -14.52 32.57
C THR A 164 -0.54 -14.29 33.34
N ALA A 165 -1.56 -13.72 32.68
CA ALA A 165 -2.86 -13.48 33.28
C ALA A 165 -3.59 -14.79 33.63
N GLU A 166 -3.58 -15.77 32.73
CA GLU A 166 -4.14 -17.10 32.92
C GLU A 166 -3.50 -17.82 34.11
N SER A 167 -2.16 -17.82 34.18
CA SER A 167 -1.41 -18.41 35.30
C SER A 167 -1.77 -17.76 36.64
N LYS A 168 -1.82 -16.42 36.69
CA LYS A 168 -2.21 -15.67 37.91
C LYS A 168 -3.65 -15.94 38.31
N LEU A 169 -4.57 -16.03 37.34
CA LEU A 169 -5.97 -16.33 37.60
C LEU A 169 -6.13 -17.75 38.15
N LEU A 170 -5.50 -18.74 37.51
CA LEU A 170 -5.51 -20.14 37.96
C LEU A 170 -4.96 -20.26 39.38
N SER A 171 -3.84 -19.61 39.68
CA SER A 171 -3.26 -19.58 41.03
C SER A 171 -4.22 -18.99 42.08
N LYS A 172 -4.89 -17.87 41.77
CA LYS A 172 -5.88 -17.26 42.67
C LYS A 172 -7.11 -18.14 42.89
N VAL A 173 -7.63 -18.73 41.82
CA VAL A 173 -8.80 -19.62 41.86
C VAL A 173 -8.46 -20.88 42.66
N ASN A 174 -7.33 -21.52 42.39
CA ASN A 174 -6.87 -22.68 43.14
C ASN A 174 -6.66 -22.34 44.61
N THR A 175 -6.08 -21.18 44.93
CA THR A 175 -5.95 -20.71 46.32
C THR A 175 -7.30 -20.66 47.02
N LYS A 176 -8.35 -20.14 46.37
CA LYS A 176 -9.70 -20.05 46.96
C LYS A 176 -10.36 -21.41 47.13
N PHE A 177 -10.19 -22.33 46.18
CA PHE A 177 -10.67 -23.70 46.31
C PHE A 177 -9.95 -24.45 47.43
N ILE A 178 -8.62 -24.33 47.51
CA ILE A 178 -7.82 -24.89 48.60
C ILE A 178 -8.32 -24.37 49.96
N GLU A 179 -8.49 -23.05 50.13
CA GLU A 179 -9.04 -22.44 51.35
C GLU A 179 -10.44 -22.98 51.71
N HIS A 180 -11.25 -23.30 50.70
CA HIS A 180 -12.57 -23.89 50.90
C HIS A 180 -12.47 -25.37 51.32
N TYR A 181 -11.71 -26.18 50.58
CA TYR A 181 -11.59 -27.61 50.80
C TYR A 181 -10.78 -28.00 52.04
N GLN A 182 -9.93 -27.10 52.55
CA GLN A 182 -9.36 -27.22 53.89
C GLN A 182 -10.42 -27.22 55.00
N LYS A 183 -11.63 -26.73 54.72
CA LYS A 183 -12.77 -26.77 55.67
C LYS A 183 -13.60 -28.04 55.52
N GLY A 184 -13.46 -28.76 54.41
CA GLY A 184 -14.16 -30.00 54.13
C GLY A 184 -14.80 -30.07 52.75
N TYR A 185 -15.03 -31.30 52.29
CA TYR A 185 -15.73 -31.65 51.06
C TYR A 185 -16.63 -32.86 51.34
N LEU A 186 -17.89 -32.78 50.92
CA LEU A 186 -18.86 -33.86 51.08
C LEU A 186 -19.00 -34.61 49.75
N GLN A 187 -18.58 -35.87 49.72
CA GLN A 187 -18.79 -36.76 48.59
C GLN A 187 -20.17 -37.41 48.69
N LEU A 188 -21.02 -37.18 47.68
CA LEU A 188 -22.34 -37.81 47.56
C LEU A 188 -22.22 -39.18 46.86
N PRO A 189 -23.22 -40.08 47.00
CA PRO A 189 -23.26 -41.34 46.27
C PRO A 189 -23.12 -41.13 44.76
N GLY A 190 -22.25 -41.92 44.14
CA GLY A 190 -22.02 -41.86 42.70
C GLY A 190 -21.15 -40.69 42.24
N MET A 191 -20.68 -39.82 43.15
CA MET A 191 -19.63 -38.85 42.83
C MET A 191 -18.25 -39.53 42.91
N PRO A 192 -17.33 -39.21 41.98
CA PRO A 192 -15.94 -39.62 42.13
C PRO A 192 -15.37 -39.05 43.43
N SER A 193 -14.49 -39.82 44.07
CA SER A 193 -13.72 -39.32 45.20
C SER A 193 -12.77 -38.21 44.73
N PRO A 194 -12.36 -37.29 45.60
CA PRO A 194 -11.38 -36.26 45.24
C PRO A 194 -9.99 -36.86 44.93
N LEU A 195 -9.77 -38.14 45.23
CA LEU A 195 -8.58 -38.90 44.80
C LEU A 195 -8.68 -39.30 43.32
N GLU A 196 -9.89 -39.61 42.84
CA GLU A 196 -10.16 -40.01 41.45
C GLU A 196 -10.36 -38.80 40.52
N ASP A 197 -10.86 -37.67 41.04
CA ASP A 197 -11.07 -36.45 40.25
C ASP A 197 -9.78 -35.61 40.13
N VAL A 198 -9.13 -35.69 38.97
CA VAL A 198 -7.90 -34.94 38.64
C VAL A 198 -8.07 -33.41 38.72
N SER A 199 -9.29 -32.88 38.57
CA SER A 199 -9.54 -31.44 38.70
C SER A 199 -9.49 -30.95 40.14
N MET A 200 -9.55 -31.87 41.11
CA MET A 200 -9.45 -31.61 42.54
C MET A 200 -8.04 -31.83 43.08
N HIS A 201 -7.04 -32.03 42.22
CA HIS A 201 -5.65 -32.17 42.64
C HIS A 201 -4.97 -30.81 42.73
N TYR A 202 -4.35 -30.54 43.88
CA TYR A 202 -3.66 -29.29 44.18
C TYR A 202 -2.21 -29.58 44.58
N GLU A 203 -1.25 -28.98 43.87
CA GLU A 203 0.17 -29.21 44.13
C GLU A 203 0.54 -28.84 45.58
N GLY A 204 1.22 -29.75 46.27
CA GLY A 204 1.59 -29.60 47.68
C GLY A 204 0.45 -29.84 48.68
N TYR A 205 -0.66 -30.44 48.26
CA TYR A 205 -1.76 -30.84 49.13
C TYR A 205 -2.19 -32.30 48.86
N SER A 206 -2.77 -32.93 49.88
CA SER A 206 -3.32 -34.29 49.80
C SER A 206 -4.71 -34.34 50.43
N TRP A 207 -5.59 -35.16 49.84
CA TRP A 207 -6.92 -35.41 50.37
C TRP A 207 -6.89 -36.52 51.42
N HIS A 208 -7.61 -36.30 52.52
CA HIS A 208 -7.79 -37.29 53.57
C HIS A 208 -9.28 -37.47 53.88
N GLU A 209 -9.73 -38.72 53.91
CA GLU A 209 -11.06 -39.06 54.40
C GLU A 209 -11.09 -38.86 55.92
N VAL A 210 -12.12 -38.19 56.42
CA VAL A 210 -12.30 -37.99 57.85
C VAL A 210 -13.14 -39.14 58.41
N ASN A 211 -12.51 -39.94 59.26
CA ASN A 211 -13.19 -41.04 59.94
C ASN A 211 -14.10 -40.51 61.06
N TYR A 212 -15.41 -40.51 60.81
CA TYR A 212 -16.43 -40.24 61.83
C TYR A 212 -16.99 -41.52 62.48
N ASP A 213 -16.37 -42.68 62.27
CA ASP A 213 -16.80 -43.99 62.81
C ASP A 213 -18.28 -44.34 62.52
N GLY A 214 -18.76 -43.91 61.35
CA GLY A 214 -20.14 -44.14 60.92
C GLY A 214 -21.20 -43.27 61.60
N ASN A 215 -20.80 -42.19 62.28
CA ASN A 215 -21.73 -41.26 62.92
C ASN A 215 -22.59 -40.48 61.91
N PHE A 216 -23.89 -40.38 62.23
CA PHE A 216 -24.88 -39.70 61.39
C PHE A 216 -24.68 -38.17 61.39
N PHE A 217 -24.88 -37.53 60.23
CA PHE A 217 -25.04 -36.08 60.16
C PHE A 217 -26.28 -35.68 60.96
N ARG A 218 -26.06 -35.23 62.20
CA ARG A 218 -27.15 -34.78 63.04
C ARG A 218 -27.67 -33.41 62.57
N SER A 219 -28.95 -33.35 62.24
CA SER A 219 -29.68 -32.08 62.16
C SER A 219 -30.03 -31.58 63.58
N LYS A 220 -30.17 -30.26 63.77
CA LYS A 220 -30.50 -29.69 65.08
C LYS A 220 -31.90 -30.15 65.52
N GLY A 221 -31.95 -31.12 66.43
CA GLY A 221 -33.19 -31.64 67.05
C GLY A 221 -33.42 -31.16 68.48
N ARG A 222 -34.66 -31.28 68.97
CA ARG A 222 -35.05 -31.04 70.37
C ARG A 222 -34.39 -32.14 71.24
N ASN A 223 -33.75 -31.76 72.34
CA ASN A 223 -33.08 -32.63 73.33
C ASN A 223 -31.76 -33.32 72.92
N ALA A 224 -31.12 -32.88 71.84
CA ALA A 224 -29.87 -33.48 71.43
C ALA A 224 -28.66 -32.63 71.91
N LYS A 225 -27.54 -33.26 72.31
CA LYS A 225 -26.36 -32.59 72.93
C LYS A 225 -25.84 -31.42 72.08
N VAL A 226 -25.11 -30.44 72.61
CA VAL A 226 -24.42 -29.48 71.71
C VAL A 226 -23.37 -30.22 70.87
N PHE A 227 -23.02 -29.68 69.69
CA PHE A 227 -21.88 -30.23 68.94
C PHE A 227 -20.61 -30.13 69.79
N SER A 228 -19.73 -31.13 69.67
CA SER A 228 -18.43 -31.09 70.33
C SER A 228 -17.69 -29.81 69.95
N SER A 229 -17.05 -29.17 70.93
CA SER A 229 -16.12 -28.07 70.67
C SER A 229 -14.73 -28.57 70.22
N LYS A 230 -14.49 -29.89 70.26
CA LYS A 230 -13.25 -30.50 69.79
C LYS A 230 -13.12 -30.29 68.27
N LYS A 231 -11.91 -30.01 67.82
CA LYS A 231 -11.56 -29.93 66.40
C LYS A 231 -10.46 -30.96 66.16
N LEU A 232 -10.61 -31.78 65.13
CA LEU A 232 -9.55 -32.69 64.71
C LEU A 232 -8.33 -31.88 64.27
N THR A 233 -7.17 -32.28 64.75
CA THR A 233 -5.86 -31.79 64.27
C THR A 233 -5.50 -32.46 62.95
N LYS A 234 -4.49 -31.95 62.23
CA LYS A 234 -4.06 -32.53 60.95
C LYS A 234 -3.58 -33.97 61.14
N GLU A 235 -2.81 -34.21 62.18
CA GLU A 235 -2.25 -35.51 62.53
C GLU A 235 -3.35 -36.52 62.84
N GLN A 236 -4.37 -36.11 63.59
CA GLN A 236 -5.53 -36.96 63.89
C GLN A 236 -6.31 -37.34 62.62
N ILE A 237 -6.50 -36.41 61.69
CA ILE A 237 -7.15 -36.71 60.40
C ILE A 237 -6.29 -37.69 59.58
N LYS A 238 -4.98 -37.45 59.48
CA LYS A 238 -4.04 -38.32 58.74
C LYS A 238 -4.04 -39.75 59.28
N ASN A 239 -4.14 -39.91 60.59
CA ASN A 239 -4.11 -41.21 61.27
C ASN A 239 -5.48 -41.89 61.36
N GLY A 240 -6.56 -41.19 61.01
CA GLY A 240 -7.94 -41.70 61.16
C GLY A 240 -8.41 -41.76 62.61
N ASP A 241 -7.85 -40.94 63.49
CA ASP A 241 -8.14 -40.92 64.93
C ASP A 241 -9.56 -40.45 65.20
N TYR A 242 -10.27 -41.19 66.07
CA TYR A 242 -11.61 -40.81 66.53
C TYR A 242 -11.58 -40.22 67.94
N ILE A 243 -11.84 -38.91 68.07
CA ILE A 243 -11.66 -38.15 69.34
C ILE A 243 -12.96 -37.69 70.01
N PHE A 244 -14.10 -38.00 69.39
CA PHE A 244 -15.39 -37.49 69.83
C PHE A 244 -16.11 -38.43 70.80
N GLN A 245 -15.55 -39.61 71.10
CA GLN A 245 -16.16 -40.67 71.92
C GLN A 245 -16.89 -40.19 73.19
N GLU A 246 -16.30 -39.25 73.93
CA GLU A 246 -16.89 -38.71 75.18
C GLU A 246 -18.02 -37.71 74.94
N ASP A 247 -17.98 -37.01 73.81
CA ASP A 247 -18.96 -36.00 73.42
C ASP A 247 -20.10 -36.63 72.61
N GLU A 248 -19.91 -37.86 72.12
CA GLU A 248 -20.92 -38.63 71.42
C GLU A 248 -22.20 -38.72 72.25
N GLN A 249 -23.31 -38.58 71.54
CA GLN A 249 -24.59 -39.04 72.02
C GLN A 249 -24.70 -40.49 71.52
N GLY A 250 -24.30 -41.44 72.36
CA GLY A 250 -24.22 -42.86 71.99
C GLY A 250 -25.53 -43.48 71.49
N ASP A 251 -25.46 -44.73 71.04
CA ASP A 251 -26.59 -45.51 70.52
C ASP A 251 -27.70 -45.60 71.57
N ALA A 252 -28.80 -44.90 71.33
CA ALA A 252 -29.98 -44.94 72.16
C ALA A 252 -31.14 -45.44 71.30
N ILE A 253 -31.69 -46.60 71.66
CA ILE A 253 -32.88 -47.13 70.97
C ILE A 253 -34.09 -46.29 71.36
N ARG A 254 -35.11 -46.19 70.50
CA ARG A 254 -36.34 -45.51 70.91
C ARG A 254 -36.89 -46.15 72.20
N ASN A 255 -37.32 -45.37 73.20
CA ASN A 255 -38.02 -45.93 74.34
C ASN A 255 -39.35 -46.51 73.83
N ILE A 256 -39.42 -47.83 73.72
CA ILE A 256 -40.63 -48.53 73.32
C ILE A 256 -41.43 -48.76 74.58
N THR A 257 -42.55 -48.04 74.68
CA THR A 257 -43.54 -48.25 75.74
C THR A 257 -44.79 -48.91 75.16
N GLY A 258 -45.38 -49.85 75.88
CA GLY A 258 -46.61 -50.51 75.47
C GLY A 258 -47.23 -51.32 76.58
N THR A 259 -48.37 -51.96 76.29
CA THR A 259 -48.96 -52.95 77.17
C THR A 259 -49.54 -54.11 76.38
N PHE A 260 -49.63 -55.27 77.02
CA PHE A 260 -50.44 -56.38 76.52
C PHE A 260 -51.17 -57.05 77.68
N GLY A 261 -52.34 -57.61 77.38
CA GLY A 261 -53.19 -58.30 78.35
C GLY A 261 -52.69 -59.71 78.64
N THR A 262 -52.87 -60.15 79.88
CA THR A 262 -52.59 -61.53 80.32
C THR A 262 -53.82 -62.08 81.03
N GLN A 263 -54.18 -63.35 80.81
CA GLN A 263 -55.31 -63.99 81.49
C GLN A 263 -54.78 -64.99 82.53
N GLY A 264 -55.04 -64.71 83.82
CA GLY A 264 -54.94 -65.69 84.90
C GLY A 264 -53.57 -66.36 85.09
N ASN A 265 -52.49 -65.59 85.32
CA ASN A 265 -51.19 -66.13 85.76
C ASN A 265 -50.91 -65.90 87.28
N ASP A 266 -50.74 -66.97 88.06
CA ASP A 266 -50.55 -66.96 89.54
C ASP A 266 -49.06 -66.87 89.87
N ILE A 267 -48.23 -67.30 88.92
CA ILE A 267 -46.76 -67.27 88.96
C ILE A 267 -46.27 -65.85 88.60
N SER A 268 -47.12 -64.83 88.77
CA SER A 268 -47.02 -63.49 88.19
C SER A 268 -46.12 -62.51 88.96
N ASN A 269 -44.90 -62.95 89.30
CA ASN A 269 -43.82 -62.07 89.74
C ASN A 269 -42.58 -62.09 88.83
N ASN A 270 -42.57 -62.84 87.74
CA ASN A 270 -41.35 -63.00 86.91
C ASN A 270 -41.23 -61.99 85.75
N ALA A 271 -42.04 -60.92 85.73
CA ALA A 271 -41.82 -59.82 84.79
C ALA A 271 -40.74 -58.89 85.38
N ASP A 272 -39.58 -58.88 84.75
CA ASP A 272 -38.39 -58.12 85.16
C ASP A 272 -37.74 -57.42 83.97
N GLY A 273 -36.96 -56.37 84.23
CA GLY A 273 -36.36 -55.50 83.22
C GLY A 273 -37.40 -54.69 82.45
N ALA A 274 -37.42 -54.79 81.11
CA ALA A 274 -38.34 -54.04 80.26
C ALA A 274 -39.82 -54.38 80.45
N PHE A 275 -40.11 -55.58 80.97
CA PHE A 275 -41.48 -56.00 81.24
C PHE A 275 -41.77 -55.86 82.73
N TYR A 276 -42.88 -55.22 83.10
CA TYR A 276 -43.23 -55.01 84.51
C TYR A 276 -44.73 -55.23 84.77
N PRO A 277 -45.12 -55.70 85.97
CA PRO A 277 -46.52 -55.86 86.31
C PRO A 277 -47.18 -54.48 86.39
N LYS A 278 -48.17 -54.21 85.52
CA LYS A 278 -48.80 -52.89 85.41
C LYS A 278 -50.16 -52.81 86.10
N ARG A 279 -51.02 -53.82 85.93
CA ARG A 279 -52.36 -53.84 86.54
C ARG A 279 -52.75 -55.23 87.01
N ARG A 280 -53.23 -55.33 88.25
CA ARG A 280 -53.85 -56.52 88.83
C ARG A 280 -55.36 -56.31 88.99
N GLY A 281 -56.14 -57.37 88.86
CA GLY A 281 -57.58 -57.28 89.03
C GLY A 281 -58.26 -58.65 89.06
N HIS A 282 -59.58 -58.61 89.10
CA HIS A 282 -60.39 -59.81 89.00
C HIS A 282 -60.40 -60.32 87.54
N VAL A 283 -60.18 -61.61 87.37
CA VAL A 283 -60.33 -62.30 86.09
C VAL A 283 -61.52 -63.22 86.25
N ASP A 284 -62.60 -62.90 85.52
CA ASP A 284 -63.84 -63.64 85.54
C ASP A 284 -63.98 -64.34 84.17
N SER A 285 -63.69 -65.66 84.15
CA SER A 285 -63.90 -66.67 83.09
C SER A 285 -62.74 -67.67 83.01
N GLY A 286 -62.84 -68.80 83.72
CA GLY A 286 -61.91 -69.94 83.62
C GLY A 286 -61.89 -70.87 84.84
N TYR A 287 -61.02 -71.90 84.83
CA TYR A 287 -60.85 -72.92 85.88
C TYR A 287 -60.32 -72.39 87.25
N SER A 288 -60.00 -71.10 87.35
CA SER A 288 -59.46 -70.47 88.57
C SER A 288 -59.97 -69.04 88.68
N GLU A 289 -60.74 -68.76 89.73
CA GLU A 289 -61.29 -67.43 90.04
C GLU A 289 -60.55 -66.85 91.26
N ALA A 290 -59.86 -65.71 91.10
CA ALA A 290 -59.40 -64.93 92.25
C ALA A 290 -59.39 -63.42 91.96
N THR A 291 -59.22 -62.62 93.00
CA THR A 291 -59.37 -61.15 92.98
C THR A 291 -58.05 -60.39 92.85
N TYR A 292 -56.93 -61.06 92.53
CA TYR A 292 -55.61 -60.42 92.49
C TYR A 292 -54.65 -60.97 91.41
N TRP A 293 -55.17 -61.33 90.25
CA TRP A 293 -54.33 -61.83 89.14
C TRP A 293 -53.71 -60.67 88.35
N LEU A 294 -52.53 -60.91 87.77
CA LEU A 294 -51.93 -59.98 86.83
C LEU A 294 -52.71 -59.99 85.51
N ASN A 295 -53.28 -58.83 85.16
CA ASN A 295 -54.15 -58.67 83.98
C ASN A 295 -53.45 -57.95 82.84
N GLU A 296 -52.40 -57.19 83.14
CA GLU A 296 -51.67 -56.39 82.16
C GLU A 296 -50.19 -56.31 82.52
N VAL A 297 -49.34 -56.60 81.54
CA VAL A 297 -47.90 -56.39 81.60
C VAL A 297 -47.57 -55.13 80.82
N GLY A 298 -46.84 -54.21 81.46
CA GLY A 298 -46.26 -53.06 80.79
C GLY A 298 -44.95 -53.43 80.14
N LEU A 299 -44.69 -52.86 78.96
CA LEU A 299 -43.39 -52.82 78.31
C LEU A 299 -42.85 -51.39 78.42
N ASP A 300 -41.63 -51.22 78.90
CA ASP A 300 -40.92 -49.95 78.96
C ASP A 300 -39.41 -50.21 78.96
N PHE A 301 -38.78 -49.93 77.81
CA PHE A 301 -37.35 -50.18 77.62
C PHE A 301 -36.45 -49.32 78.51
N SER A 302 -36.95 -48.19 79.04
CA SER A 302 -36.19 -47.38 80.01
C SER A 302 -35.92 -48.11 81.34
N LYS A 303 -36.61 -49.22 81.60
CA LYS A 303 -36.42 -50.05 82.79
C LYS A 303 -35.32 -51.11 82.65
N ILE A 304 -34.70 -51.28 81.48
CA ILE A 304 -33.55 -52.17 81.32
C ILE A 304 -32.30 -51.43 81.81
N GLU A 305 -31.68 -51.95 82.88
CA GLU A 305 -30.43 -51.40 83.41
C GLU A 305 -29.32 -51.46 82.35
N GLY A 306 -28.63 -50.33 82.14
CA GLY A 306 -27.57 -50.21 81.14
C GLY A 306 -28.05 -50.03 79.69
N LEU A 307 -29.36 -49.98 79.41
CA LEU A 307 -29.89 -49.73 78.07
C LEU A 307 -30.19 -48.23 77.86
N PRO A 308 -29.42 -47.52 77.00
CA PRO A 308 -29.72 -46.13 76.69
C PRO A 308 -30.98 -46.07 75.82
N THR A 309 -31.98 -45.30 76.23
CA THR A 309 -33.19 -45.05 75.45
C THR A 309 -33.29 -43.59 74.99
N ALA A 310 -33.84 -43.35 73.80
CA ALA A 310 -34.08 -42.04 73.19
C ALA A 310 -35.49 -41.98 72.56
N GLU A 311 -35.91 -40.88 71.94
CA GLU A 311 -37.25 -40.75 71.34
C GLU A 311 -37.29 -41.08 69.84
N GLU A 312 -36.19 -41.53 69.23
CA GLU A 312 -36.07 -41.79 67.78
C GLU A 312 -35.21 -43.01 67.46
N ASN A 313 -35.48 -43.69 66.33
CA ASN A 313 -34.61 -44.74 65.78
C ASN A 313 -33.48 -44.10 64.95
N ARG A 314 -32.25 -44.60 65.07
CA ARG A 314 -31.09 -44.11 64.30
C ARG A 314 -30.41 -45.25 63.56
N SER A 315 -30.58 -45.33 62.24
CA SER A 315 -29.78 -46.24 61.40
C SER A 315 -28.48 -45.56 60.97
N ARG A 316 -27.36 -46.31 61.02
CA ARG A 316 -26.11 -45.93 60.35
C ARG A 316 -26.35 -45.95 58.84
N ASN A 317 -25.99 -44.88 58.14
CA ASN A 317 -26.13 -44.82 56.69
C ASN A 317 -24.78 -44.51 56.02
N LEU A 318 -24.29 -45.43 55.19
CA LEU A 318 -23.00 -45.42 54.49
C LEU A 318 -22.98 -44.50 53.25
N THR A 319 -23.84 -43.49 53.19
CA THR A 319 -24.17 -42.81 51.93
C THR A 319 -23.20 -41.67 51.58
N PHE A 320 -22.52 -41.05 52.55
CA PHE A 320 -21.68 -39.87 52.30
C PHE A 320 -20.29 -40.04 52.93
N ALA A 321 -19.25 -39.64 52.21
CA ALA A 321 -17.89 -39.53 52.74
C ALA A 321 -17.53 -38.05 52.92
N PHE A 322 -16.79 -37.73 53.97
CA PHE A 322 -16.31 -36.38 54.23
C PHE A 322 -14.79 -36.35 54.09
N TRP A 323 -14.29 -35.43 53.28
CA TRP A 323 -12.88 -35.30 52.95
C TRP A 323 -12.37 -33.95 53.38
N VAL A 324 -11.10 -33.86 53.76
CA VAL A 324 -10.42 -32.60 54.02
C VAL A 324 -9.12 -32.55 53.23
N LEU A 325 -8.86 -31.40 52.61
CA LEU A 325 -7.60 -31.16 51.92
C LEU A 325 -6.55 -30.65 52.92
N ILE A 326 -5.40 -31.31 53.00
CA ILE A 326 -4.31 -30.97 53.95
C ILE A 326 -3.04 -30.63 53.17
N LYS A 327 -2.34 -29.57 53.58
CA LYS A 327 -1.06 -29.19 53.00
C LYS A 327 0.00 -30.25 53.35
N ASN A 328 0.73 -30.71 52.35
CA ASN A 328 1.89 -31.58 52.50
C ASN A 328 3.02 -30.80 53.20
N GLU A 329 3.77 -31.48 54.06
CA GLU A 329 4.94 -30.91 54.74
C GLU A 329 6.17 -30.91 53.85
#